data_AF-A0A954EZI3-F1
#
_entry.id   AF-A0A954EZI3-F1
#
_cell.length_a   1.000
_cell.length_b   1.000
_cell.length_c   1.000
_cell.angle_alpha   90.00
_cell.angle_beta   90.00
_cell.angle_gamma   90.00
#
_symmetry.space_group_name_H-M   'P 1'
#
loop_
_entity.id
_entity.type
_entity.pdbx_description
1 polymer ?
#
loop_
_entity_poly.entity_id
_entity_poly.type
_entity_poly.pdbx_seq_one_letter_code
_entity_poly.pdbx_strand_id
1 'polypeptide(L)' 'MNVSCRLLLMCLPALYSATALTVDVLAQEAIDPADPALGRPVDFYMDVYPILEAKCLACHSSVVKESDLILENAESI' A
#
# COMPACT_ATOMS: atom_id res chain seq x y z
N MET A 1 -13.30 -47.83 -2.98
CA MET A 1 -12.28 -47.34 -2.03
C MET A 1 -11.10 -46.84 -2.86
N ASN A 2 -10.78 -45.56 -2.74
CA ASN A 2 -10.17 -44.78 -3.81
C ASN A 2 -8.64 -44.72 -3.61
N VAL A 3 -7.92 -45.54 -4.37
CA VAL A 3 -6.43 -45.62 -4.31
C VAL A 3 -5.76 -44.49 -5.11
N SER A 4 -6.50 -43.82 -6.00
CA SER A 4 -5.96 -42.79 -6.91
C SER A 4 -5.72 -41.41 -6.30
N CYS A 5 -6.09 -41.17 -5.03
CA CYS A 5 -6.01 -39.84 -4.39
C CYS A 5 -4.92 -39.72 -3.32
N ARG A 6 -3.98 -40.69 -3.24
CA ARG A 6 -2.88 -40.63 -2.26
C ARG A 6 -1.47 -40.64 -2.84
N LEU A 7 -1.31 -40.95 -4.13
CA LEU A 7 0.03 -41.06 -4.72
C LEU A 7 0.56 -39.76 -5.35
N LEU A 8 -0.31 -38.76 -5.58
CA LEU A 8 0.06 -37.54 -6.31
C LEU A 8 0.64 -36.44 -5.41
N LEU A 9 0.77 -36.67 -4.10
CA LEU A 9 1.09 -35.64 -3.10
C LEU A 9 2.51 -35.74 -2.52
N MET A 10 3.42 -36.56 -3.08
CA MET A 10 4.67 -36.90 -2.39
C MET A 10 6.01 -36.59 -3.07
N CYS A 11 6.06 -35.91 -4.23
CA CYS A 11 7.35 -35.79 -4.95
C CYS A 11 7.76 -34.40 -5.49
N LEU A 12 7.12 -33.28 -5.10
CA LEU A 12 7.35 -32.00 -5.80
C LEU A 12 7.86 -30.77 -5.03
N PRO A 13 8.65 -30.85 -3.94
CA PRO A 13 9.43 -29.68 -3.54
C PRO A 13 10.90 -30.04 -3.29
N ALA A 14 11.69 -30.22 -4.36
CA ALA A 14 13.14 -30.43 -4.22
C ALA A 14 14.01 -29.62 -5.19
N LEU A 15 13.45 -28.73 -6.03
CA LEU A 15 14.21 -28.13 -7.14
C LEU A 15 14.08 -26.61 -7.31
N TYR A 16 13.43 -25.88 -6.42
CA TYR A 16 13.38 -24.41 -6.54
C TYR A 16 14.43 -23.75 -5.64
N SER A 17 15.69 -24.02 -5.94
CA SER A 17 16.84 -23.33 -5.33
C SER A 17 17.22 -22.10 -6.16
N ALA A 18 17.34 -20.98 -5.44
CA ALA A 18 18.31 -19.91 -5.62
C ALA A 18 18.36 -19.15 -6.96
N THR A 19 17.62 -18.05 -7.04
CA THR A 19 18.13 -16.80 -7.63
C THR A 19 17.79 -15.64 -6.70
N ALA A 20 18.66 -15.40 -5.72
CA ALA A 20 18.64 -14.16 -4.94
C ALA A 20 19.32 -13.06 -5.77
N LEU A 21 18.57 -12.45 -6.70
CA LEU A 21 18.93 -11.13 -7.20
C LEU A 21 18.59 -10.12 -6.10
N THR A 22 19.61 -9.62 -5.41
CA THR A 22 19.49 -8.45 -4.54
C THR A 22 19.27 -7.24 -5.44
N VAL A 23 18.00 -6.93 -5.72
CA VAL A 23 17.61 -5.61 -6.22
C VAL A 23 17.84 -4.63 -5.06
N ASP A 24 19.00 -3.97 -5.07
CA ASP A 24 19.18 -2.74 -4.30
C ASP A 24 18.28 -1.68 -4.95
N VAL A 25 17.00 -1.72 -4.55
CA VAL A 25 16.07 -0.61 -4.71
C VAL A 25 16.66 0.51 -3.86
N LEU A 26 17.34 1.42 -4.54
CA LEU A 26 17.98 2.61 -4.01
C LEU A 26 17.20 3.13 -2.81
N ALA A 27 17.86 3.10 -1.65
CA ALA A 27 17.35 3.67 -0.42
C ALA A 27 16.86 5.10 -0.70
N GLN A 28 15.55 5.24 -0.83
CA GLN A 28 14.89 6.54 -0.92
C GLN A 28 15.09 7.19 0.45
N GLU A 29 15.94 8.22 0.53
CA GLU A 29 16.03 9.00 1.77
C GLU A 29 14.63 9.44 2.18
N ALA A 30 14.27 9.12 3.42
CA ALA A 30 12.96 9.48 3.94
C ALA A 30 12.82 11.01 3.93
N ILE A 31 11.63 11.48 3.55
CA ILE A 31 11.34 12.91 3.61
C ILE A 31 11.14 13.28 5.07
N ASP A 32 11.97 14.22 5.56
CA ASP A 32 11.77 14.80 6.89
C ASP A 32 10.48 15.64 6.90
N PRO A 33 9.54 15.39 7.84
CA PRO A 33 8.34 16.20 7.96
C PRO A 33 8.68 17.65 8.28
N ALA A 34 8.21 18.58 7.45
CA ALA A 34 8.29 20.01 7.75
C ALA A 34 7.28 20.41 8.83
N ASP A 35 7.64 21.37 9.69
CA ASP A 35 6.72 21.93 10.68
C ASP A 35 5.70 22.85 9.99
N PRO A 36 4.38 22.55 10.06
CA PRO A 36 3.34 23.39 9.47
C PRO A 36 3.05 24.67 10.28
N ALA A 37 3.76 24.92 11.38
CA ALA A 37 3.65 26.12 12.23
C ALA A 37 2.25 26.37 12.80
N LEU A 38 1.48 25.29 13.05
CA LEU A 38 0.10 25.38 13.53
C LEU A 38 0.00 25.74 15.03
N GLY A 39 1.08 25.60 15.80
CA GLY A 39 1.08 25.78 17.26
C GLY A 39 0.23 24.74 18.02
N ARG A 40 -0.24 23.71 17.32
CA ARG A 40 -1.02 22.58 17.83
C ARG A 40 -0.71 21.31 17.00
N PRO A 41 -1.06 20.11 17.48
CA PRO A 41 -1.00 18.92 16.66
C PRO A 41 -1.83 19.06 15.38
N VAL A 42 -1.34 18.44 14.31
CA VAL A 42 -2.07 18.30 13.05
C VAL A 42 -3.29 17.41 13.28
N ASP A 43 -4.42 17.84 12.78
CA ASP A 43 -5.67 17.09 12.75
C ASP A 43 -6.06 16.83 11.30
N PHE A 44 -6.31 15.56 10.94
CA PHE A 44 -6.57 15.19 9.55
C PHE A 44 -7.80 15.90 8.98
N TYR A 45 -8.90 15.95 9.71
CA TYR A 45 -10.16 16.50 9.21
C TYR A 45 -10.14 18.03 9.17
N MET A 46 -9.36 18.68 10.03
CA MET A 46 -9.22 20.14 10.05
C MET A 46 -8.17 20.66 9.07
N ASP A 47 -7.03 19.96 8.93
CA ASP A 47 -5.85 20.49 8.24
C ASP A 47 -5.58 19.84 6.88
N VAL A 48 -5.94 18.57 6.69
CA VAL A 48 -5.59 17.79 5.49
C VAL A 48 -6.80 17.56 4.59
N TYR A 49 -7.90 17.06 5.15
CA TYR A 49 -9.11 16.70 4.42
C TYR A 49 -9.66 17.83 3.54
N PRO A 50 -9.74 19.10 3.99
CA PRO A 50 -10.27 20.18 3.14
C PRO A 50 -9.42 20.43 1.87
N ILE A 51 -8.11 20.15 1.95
CA ILE A 51 -7.19 20.26 0.81
C ILE A 51 -7.48 19.12 -0.17
N LEU A 52 -7.59 17.89 0.34
CA LEU A 52 -7.87 16.71 -0.47
C LEU A 52 -9.26 16.81 -1.12
N GLU A 53 -10.27 17.29 -0.39
CA GLU A 53 -11.61 17.54 -0.91
C GLU A 53 -11.59 18.55 -2.05
N ALA A 54 -10.90 19.68 -1.88
CA ALA A 54 -10.86 20.72 -2.89
C ALA A 54 -10.03 20.38 -4.13
N LYS A 55 -9.09 19.42 -4.05
CA LYS A 55 -8.07 19.19 -5.09
C LYS A 55 -7.98 17.77 -5.63
N CYS A 56 -8.41 16.77 -4.89
CA CYS A 56 -8.09 15.37 -5.16
C CYS A 56 -9.32 14.46 -5.22
N LEU A 57 -10.34 14.68 -4.36
CA LEU A 57 -11.49 13.76 -4.26
C LEU A 57 -12.37 13.71 -5.52
N ALA A 58 -12.24 14.68 -6.43
CA ALA A 58 -12.89 14.62 -7.74
C ALA A 58 -12.47 13.36 -8.54
N CYS A 59 -11.23 12.88 -8.36
CA CYS A 59 -10.67 11.72 -9.06
C CYS A 59 -10.26 10.56 -8.14
N HIS A 60 -10.05 10.82 -6.85
CA HIS A 60 -9.57 9.83 -5.86
C HIS A 60 -10.50 9.69 -4.66
N SER A 61 -11.73 9.27 -4.92
CA SER A 61 -12.80 9.03 -3.94
C SER A 61 -13.28 7.57 -3.98
N SER A 62 -14.16 7.19 -3.06
CA SER A 62 -14.77 5.85 -3.08
C SER A 62 -15.68 5.61 -4.30
N VAL A 63 -16.12 6.68 -4.97
CA VAL A 63 -16.97 6.63 -6.17
C VAL A 63 -16.13 6.63 -7.45
N VAL A 64 -15.10 7.47 -7.51
CA VAL A 64 -14.17 7.57 -8.65
C VAL A 64 -12.77 7.30 -8.12
N LYS A 65 -12.21 6.13 -8.45
CA LYS A 65 -10.95 5.59 -7.91
C LYS A 65 -9.87 5.55 -8.98
N GLU A 66 -9.47 6.71 -9.51
CA GLU A 66 -8.37 6.72 -10.47
C GLU A 66 -7.12 6.10 -9.84
N SER A 67 -6.48 5.19 -10.59
CA SER A 67 -5.32 4.42 -10.14
C SER A 67 -5.54 3.65 -8.83
N ASP A 68 -6.79 3.25 -8.54
CA ASP A 68 -7.18 2.51 -7.33
C ASP A 68 -6.90 3.25 -6.00
N LEU A 69 -6.73 4.58 -6.04
CA LEU A 69 -6.44 5.39 -4.85
C LEU A 69 -7.69 6.05 -4.27
N ILE A 70 -7.85 5.97 -2.93
CA ILE A 70 -8.96 6.55 -2.16
C ILE A 70 -8.37 7.42 -1.04
N LEU A 71 -8.80 8.69 -0.96
CA LEU A 71 -8.22 9.68 -0.04
C LEU A 71 -9.23 10.27 0.96
N GLU A 72 -10.35 9.57 1.21
CA GLU A 72 -11.46 10.09 2.02
C GLU A 72 -11.22 10.02 3.53
N ASN A 73 -10.24 9.24 3.99
CA ASN A 73 -9.90 9.09 5.40
C ASN A 73 -8.40 8.80 5.58
N ALA A 74 -7.92 8.95 6.82
CA ALA A 74 -6.51 8.78 7.14
C ALA A 74 -6.07 7.31 7.15
N GLU A 75 -7.01 6.37 7.26
CA GLU A 75 -6.74 4.94 7.29
C GLU A 75 -6.55 4.35 5.88
N SER A 76 -7.02 5.06 4.84
CA SER A 76 -6.92 4.63 3.45
C SER A 76 -5.67 5.12 2.72
N ILE A 77 -4.77 5.82 3.43
CA ILE A 77 -3.54 6.44 2.88
C ILE A 77 -2.25 5.81 3.41
#